data_AF-A0A314YXC4-F1
#
_entry.id   AF-A0A314YXC4-F1
#
_cell.length_a   1.000
_cell.length_b   1.000
_cell.length_c   1.000
_cell.angle_alpha   90.00
_cell.angle_beta   90.00
_cell.angle_gamma   90.00
#
_symmetry.space_group_name_H-M   'P 1'
#
loop_
_entity.id
_entity.type
_entity.pdbx_description
1 polymer ?
#
loop_
_entity_poly.entity_id
_entity_poly.type
_entity_poly.pdbx_seq_one_letter_code
_entity_poly.pdbx_strand_id
1 'polypeptide(L)'
;MSYGTKGMAFTEYGPYWRHIRKLCTLQLLCPSKIEAFAPLRREEVGLFVRSLKKAAAAGEVVDLSEKVGGLVEDITYRMVLGRKNDDMFNLKGTVEETLFLAGAFNIGDYVPFLSPLDLQGLAKRMKRISKTIDQLFER
;
A
#
# COMPACT_ATOMS: atom_id res chain seq x y z
N MET A 1 -9.07 11.39 7.69
CA MET A 1 -7.89 10.75 7.07
C MET A 1 -8.17 10.20 5.67
N SER A 2 -9.11 9.26 5.46
CA SER A 2 -9.34 8.64 4.14
C SER A 2 -10.72 8.99 3.54
N TYR A 3 -10.76 9.63 2.36
CA TYR A 3 -11.94 9.88 1.52
C TYR A 3 -13.24 10.23 2.27
N GLY A 4 -13.20 11.23 3.15
CA GLY A 4 -14.37 11.61 3.94
C GLY A 4 -14.90 10.48 4.84
N THR A 5 -13.97 9.82 5.56
CA THR A 5 -14.23 8.69 6.48
C THR A 5 -14.85 7.45 5.84
N LYS A 6 -14.57 7.21 4.54
CA LYS A 6 -15.04 6.02 3.81
C LYS A 6 -13.97 4.94 3.63
N GLY A 7 -12.76 5.15 4.13
CA GLY A 7 -11.69 4.14 4.07
C GLY A 7 -11.84 3.04 5.13
N MET A 8 -11.80 1.76 4.74
CA MET A 8 -12.04 0.62 5.64
C MET A 8 -11.17 0.62 6.91
N ALA A 9 -9.92 1.11 6.81
CA ALA A 9 -8.96 1.09 7.92
C ALA A 9 -9.29 2.04 9.08
N PHE A 10 -9.90 3.20 8.78
CA PHE A 10 -10.14 4.27 9.76
C PHE A 10 -11.62 4.65 9.90
N THR A 11 -12.52 3.92 9.25
CA THR A 11 -13.97 4.13 9.39
C THR A 11 -14.46 3.50 10.68
N GLU A 12 -15.33 4.20 11.41
CA GLU A 12 -15.98 3.67 12.60
C GLU A 12 -16.81 2.41 12.28
N TYR A 13 -16.92 1.52 13.28
CA TYR A 13 -17.71 0.32 13.12
C TYR A 13 -19.20 0.66 12.92
N GLY A 14 -19.79 0.12 11.86
CA GLY A 14 -21.20 0.35 11.54
C GLY A 14 -21.67 -0.45 10.33
N PRO A 15 -22.91 -0.24 9.87
CA PRO A 15 -23.47 -0.94 8.71
C PRO A 15 -22.57 -0.84 7.47
N TYR A 16 -22.04 0.36 7.19
CA TYR A 16 -21.12 0.59 6.06
C TYR A 16 -19.83 -0.22 6.18
N TRP A 17 -19.13 -0.12 7.33
CA TRP A 17 -17.89 -0.85 7.56
C TRP A 17 -18.09 -2.36 7.44
N ARG A 18 -19.17 -2.91 8.02
CA ARG A 18 -19.50 -4.34 7.92
C ARG A 18 -19.73 -4.77 6.48
N HIS A 19 -20.42 -3.94 5.70
CA HIS A 19 -20.70 -4.22 4.29
C HIS A 19 -19.40 -4.26 3.47
N ILE A 20 -18.55 -3.24 3.58
CA ILE A 20 -17.28 -3.17 2.87
C ILE A 20 -16.35 -4.30 3.28
N ARG A 21 -16.24 -4.60 4.59
CA ARG A 21 -15.45 -5.75 5.07
C ARG A 21 -15.95 -7.07 4.48
N LYS A 22 -17.27 -7.31 4.49
CA LYS A 22 -17.88 -8.51 3.91
C LYS A 22 -17.56 -8.61 2.41
N LEU A 23 -17.67 -7.51 1.67
CA LEU A 23 -17.34 -7.47 0.25
C LEU A 23 -15.89 -7.85 0.01
N CYS A 24 -14.92 -7.24 0.71
CA CYS A 24 -13.51 -7.55 0.53
C CYS A 24 -13.19 -9.00 0.90
N THR A 25 -13.72 -9.50 2.02
CA THR A 25 -13.51 -10.90 2.42
C THR A 25 -14.07 -11.90 1.39
N LEU A 26 -15.27 -11.66 0.85
CA LEU A 26 -15.91 -12.61 -0.05
C LEU A 26 -15.44 -12.51 -1.50
N GLN A 27 -15.08 -11.32 -1.97
CA GLN A 27 -14.82 -11.07 -3.38
C GLN A 27 -13.33 -10.89 -3.72
N LEU A 28 -12.51 -10.46 -2.76
CA LEU A 28 -11.10 -10.15 -3.01
C LEU A 28 -10.17 -11.12 -2.26
N LEU A 29 -10.49 -11.41 -1.00
CA LEU A 29 -9.62 -12.14 -0.07
C LEU A 29 -10.12 -13.55 0.25
N CYS A 30 -11.04 -14.09 -0.54
CA CYS A 30 -11.52 -15.46 -0.34
C CYS A 30 -10.52 -16.48 -0.89
N PRO A 31 -10.50 -17.73 -0.37
CA PRO A 31 -9.52 -18.74 -0.76
C PRO A 31 -9.44 -18.97 -2.28
N SER A 32 -10.59 -19.02 -2.97
CA SER A 32 -10.62 -19.20 -4.42
C SER A 32 -9.94 -18.06 -5.19
N LYS A 33 -10.08 -16.82 -4.73
CA LYS A 33 -9.39 -15.65 -5.32
C LYS A 33 -7.91 -15.68 -5.02
N ILE A 34 -7.53 -16.03 -3.78
CA ILE A 34 -6.12 -16.17 -3.40
C ILE A 34 -5.43 -17.22 -4.26
N GLU A 35 -6.08 -18.36 -4.51
CA GLU A 35 -5.57 -19.43 -5.38
C GLU A 35 -5.50 -19.02 -6.85
N ALA A 36 -6.47 -18.24 -7.35
CA ALA A 36 -6.43 -17.72 -8.71
C ALA A 36 -5.17 -16.85 -8.97
N PHE A 37 -4.64 -16.17 -7.95
CA PHE A 37 -3.39 -15.40 -8.02
C PHE A 37 -2.13 -16.21 -7.67
N ALA A 38 -2.23 -17.49 -7.30
CA ALA A 38 -1.08 -18.31 -6.95
C ALA A 38 -0.04 -18.44 -8.08
N PRO A 39 -0.41 -18.60 -9.37
CA PRO A 39 0.56 -18.64 -10.47
C PRO A 39 1.37 -17.35 -10.58
N LEU A 40 0.71 -16.20 -10.40
CA LEU A 40 1.33 -14.87 -10.44
C LEU A 40 2.35 -14.71 -9.32
N ARG A 41 1.97 -15.03 -8.07
CA ARG A 41 2.91 -14.98 -6.94
C ARG A 41 4.10 -15.92 -7.14
N ARG A 42 3.87 -17.11 -7.70
CA ARG A 42 4.95 -18.07 -8.00
C ARG A 42 5.92 -17.53 -9.06
N GLU A 43 5.41 -16.83 -10.08
CA GLU A 43 6.24 -16.16 -11.09
C GLU A 43 7.17 -15.12 -10.44
N GLU A 44 6.61 -14.22 -9.63
CA GLU A 44 7.37 -13.14 -8.96
C GLU A 44 8.40 -13.68 -7.97
N VAL A 45 8.00 -14.65 -7.13
CA VAL A 45 8.94 -15.33 -6.23
C VAL A 45 10.05 -16.04 -7.02
N GLY A 46 9.73 -16.62 -8.18
CA GLY A 46 10.71 -17.23 -9.06
C GLY A 46 11.73 -16.22 -9.60
N LEU A 47 11.29 -15.02 -9.99
CA LEU A 47 12.17 -13.93 -10.43
C LEU A 47 13.07 -13.45 -9.29
N PHE A 48 12.50 -13.26 -8.10
CA PHE A 48 13.22 -12.89 -6.88
C PHE A 48 14.32 -13.89 -6.54
N VAL A 49 14.01 -15.19 -6.49
CA VAL A 49 15.00 -16.24 -6.19
C VAL A 49 16.11 -16.27 -7.25
N ARG A 50 15.78 -16.08 -8.54
CA ARG A 50 16.79 -15.99 -9.61
C ARG A 50 17.71 -14.77 -9.42
N SER A 51 17.18 -13.63 -9.00
CA SER A 51 17.98 -12.44 -8.68
C SER A 51 18.95 -12.71 -7.54
N LEU A 52 18.48 -13.34 -6.45
CA LEU A 52 19.35 -13.70 -5.32
C LEU A 52 20.44 -14.70 -5.71
N LYS A 53 20.12 -15.70 -6.53
CA LYS A 53 21.13 -16.65 -7.05
C LYS A 53 22.24 -15.97 -7.84
N LYS A 54 21.90 -14.96 -8.65
CA LYS A 54 22.88 -14.19 -9.42
C LYS A 54 23.80 -13.38 -8.49
N ALA A 55 23.23 -12.67 -7.52
CA ALA A 55 24.01 -11.90 -6.55
C ALA A 55 24.93 -12.81 -5.72
N ALA A 56 24.44 -13.97 -5.28
CA ALA A 56 25.24 -14.96 -4.56
C ALA A 56 26.40 -15.50 -5.41
N ALA A 57 26.17 -15.79 -6.69
CA ALA A 57 27.21 -16.24 -7.61
C ALA A 57 28.28 -15.15 -7.86
N ALA A 58 27.91 -13.88 -7.79
CA ALA A 58 28.82 -12.74 -7.87
C ALA A 58 29.50 -12.41 -6.52
N GLY A 59 29.13 -13.07 -5.42
CA GLY A 59 29.63 -12.76 -4.08
C GLY A 59 29.16 -11.40 -3.54
N GLU A 60 28.04 -10.88 -4.07
CA GLU A 60 27.50 -9.57 -3.70
C GLU A 60 26.78 -9.61 -2.34
N VAL A 61 26.97 -8.56 -1.55
CA VAL A 61 26.16 -8.32 -0.34
C VAL A 61 24.81 -7.77 -0.77
N VAL A 62 23.73 -8.34 -0.24
CA VAL A 62 22.36 -7.99 -0.60
C VAL A 62 21.58 -7.54 0.63
N ASP A 63 20.91 -6.40 0.53
CA ASP A 63 19.87 -6.01 1.48
C ASP A 63 18.58 -6.81 1.21
N LEU A 64 18.29 -7.79 2.07
CA LEU A 64 17.10 -8.62 1.94
C LEU A 64 15.81 -7.85 2.25
N SER A 65 15.84 -6.85 3.12
CA SER A 65 14.68 -6.01 3.44
C SER A 65 14.25 -5.23 2.19
N GLU A 66 15.22 -4.66 1.49
CA GLU A 66 14.96 -3.96 0.23
C GLU A 66 14.41 -4.92 -0.85
N LYS A 67 15.07 -6.07 -1.05
CA LYS A 67 14.64 -7.05 -2.07
C LYS A 67 13.27 -7.65 -1.80
N VAL A 68 12.96 -7.97 -0.54
CA VAL A 68 11.64 -8.48 -0.15
C VAL A 68 10.58 -7.38 -0.30
N GLY A 69 10.92 -6.14 0.07
CA GLY A 69 10.04 -4.98 -0.17
C GLY A 69 9.64 -4.85 -1.64
N GLY A 70 10.62 -4.93 -2.56
CA GLY A 70 10.36 -4.91 -4.00
C GLY A 70 9.50 -6.08 -4.48
N LEU A 71 9.73 -7.29 -3.98
CA LEU A 71 8.89 -8.45 -4.30
C LEU A 71 7.42 -8.23 -3.89
N VAL A 72 7.17 -7.67 -2.69
CA VAL A 72 5.81 -7.39 -2.22
C VAL A 72 5.17 -6.29 -3.07
N GLU A 73 5.95 -5.27 -3.44
CA GLU A 73 5.51 -4.19 -4.34
C GLU A 73 5.08 -4.75 -5.71
N ASP A 74 5.92 -5.56 -6.36
CA ASP A 74 5.62 -6.16 -7.66
C ASP A 74 4.39 -7.06 -7.64
N ILE A 75 4.26 -7.91 -6.60
CA ILE A 75 3.09 -8.75 -6.41
C ILE A 75 1.84 -7.89 -6.24
N THR A 76 1.91 -6.86 -5.39
CA THR A 76 0.76 -5.99 -5.11
C THR A 76 0.34 -5.22 -6.36
N TYR A 77 1.30 -4.63 -7.08
CA TYR A 77 1.04 -3.87 -8.31
C TYR A 77 0.35 -4.74 -9.36
N ARG A 78 0.85 -5.96 -9.58
CA ARG A 78 0.23 -6.90 -10.52
C ARG A 78 -1.13 -7.41 -10.06
N MET A 79 -1.32 -7.68 -8.77
CA MET A 79 -2.60 -8.16 -8.25
C MET A 79 -3.69 -7.08 -8.25
N VAL A 80 -3.32 -5.82 -8.00
CA VAL A 80 -4.27 -4.69 -7.88
C VAL A 80 -4.53 -4.03 -9.24
N LEU A 81 -3.49 -3.79 -10.04
CA LEU A 81 -3.59 -3.05 -11.31
C LEU A 81 -3.53 -3.96 -12.55
N GLY A 82 -3.26 -5.25 -12.39
CA GLY A 82 -3.23 -6.21 -13.49
C GLY A 82 -2.04 -6.09 -14.44
N ARG A 83 -1.10 -5.15 -14.20
CA ARG A 83 0.09 -4.91 -15.02
C ARG A 83 1.37 -4.96 -14.19
N LYS A 84 2.54 -5.11 -14.83
CA LYS A 84 3.84 -5.04 -14.13
C LYS A 84 4.14 -3.61 -13.70
N ASN A 85 4.92 -3.47 -12.63
CA ASN A 85 5.42 -2.18 -12.21
C ASN A 85 6.24 -1.56 -13.35
N ASP A 86 5.91 -0.33 -13.70
CA ASP A 86 6.50 0.44 -14.80
C ASP A 86 7.45 1.54 -14.28
N ASP A 87 7.82 1.49 -13.00
CA ASP A 87 8.62 2.48 -12.26
C ASP A 87 8.05 3.92 -12.32
N MET A 88 6.88 4.11 -12.95
CA MET A 88 6.20 5.39 -13.04
C MET A 88 5.56 5.80 -11.71
N PHE A 89 5.27 4.83 -10.85
CA PHE A 89 4.63 5.04 -9.57
C PHE A 89 5.46 4.42 -8.45
N ASN A 90 5.96 5.28 -7.56
CA ASN A 90 6.69 4.86 -6.37
C ASN A 90 5.70 4.34 -5.30
N LEU A 91 5.23 3.10 -5.44
CA LEU A 91 4.27 2.50 -4.51
C LEU A 91 4.90 2.35 -3.13
N LYS A 92 6.13 1.86 -3.04
CA LYS A 92 6.87 1.75 -1.79
C LYS A 92 6.94 3.08 -1.03
N GLY A 93 7.43 4.14 -1.68
CA GLY A 93 7.56 5.45 -1.05
C GLY A 93 6.20 6.05 -0.66
N THR A 94 5.17 5.82 -1.48
CA THR A 94 3.79 6.24 -1.16
C THR A 94 3.27 5.53 0.09
N VAL A 95 3.49 4.22 0.21
CA VAL A 95 3.10 3.41 1.37
C VAL A 95 3.87 3.84 2.62
N GLU A 96 5.20 4.00 2.51
CA GLU A 96 6.05 4.45 3.61
C GLU A 96 5.64 5.84 4.13
N GLU A 97 5.40 6.80 3.23
CA GLU A 97 4.95 8.13 3.64
C GLU A 97 3.53 8.09 4.24
N THR A 98 2.64 7.26 3.71
CA THR A 98 1.29 7.06 4.27
C THR A 98 1.37 6.53 5.70
N LEU A 99 2.19 5.50 5.94
CA LEU A 99 2.37 4.90 7.27
C LEU A 99 3.01 5.89 8.24
N PHE A 100 4.01 6.64 7.79
CA PHE A 100 4.63 7.71 8.59
C PHE A 100 3.59 8.75 9.01
N LEU A 101 2.80 9.27 8.06
CA LEU A 101 1.77 10.28 8.37
C LEU A 101 0.64 9.73 9.24
N ALA A 102 0.28 8.47 9.07
CA ALA A 102 -0.75 7.83 9.89
C ALA A 102 -0.31 7.62 11.34
N GLY A 103 0.99 7.42 11.58
CA GLY A 103 1.56 7.27 12.92
C GLY A 103 2.13 8.56 13.53
N ALA A 104 2.21 9.65 12.75
CA ALA A 104 2.78 10.91 13.21
C ALA A 104 1.90 11.58 14.27
N PHE A 105 2.53 12.08 15.34
CA PHE A 105 1.86 12.94 16.30
C PHE A 105 1.33 14.21 15.61
N ASN A 106 0.04 14.50 15.78
CA ASN A 106 -0.60 15.69 15.24
C ASN A 106 -1.27 16.50 16.36
N ILE A 107 -0.79 17.71 16.62
CA ILE A 107 -1.34 18.60 17.66
C ILE A 107 -2.82 18.91 17.44
N GLY A 108 -3.28 18.92 16.18
CA GLY A 108 -4.69 19.13 15.84
C GLY A 108 -5.62 18.01 16.33
N ASP A 109 -5.09 16.82 16.61
CA ASP A 109 -5.87 15.68 17.14
C ASP A 109 -6.07 15.79 18.66
N TYR A 110 -5.18 16.50 19.36
CA TYR A 110 -5.26 16.72 20.82
C TYR A 110 -5.86 18.08 21.17
N VAL A 111 -5.69 19.07 20.29
CA VAL A 111 -6.13 20.45 20.47
C VAL A 111 -6.99 20.84 19.26
N PRO A 112 -8.30 20.51 19.25
CA PRO A 112 -9.14 20.57 18.05
C PRO A 112 -9.23 21.96 17.39
N PHE A 113 -9.16 23.04 18.16
CA PHE A 113 -9.21 24.40 17.62
C PHE A 113 -7.99 24.77 16.78
N LEU A 114 -6.86 24.07 16.94
CA LEU A 114 -5.65 24.24 16.10
C LEU A 114 -5.69 23.37 14.83
N SER A 115 -6.60 22.41 14.74
CA SER A 115 -6.71 21.48 13.61
C SER A 115 -6.83 22.17 12.24
N PRO A 116 -7.63 23.24 12.06
CA PRO A 116 -7.74 23.92 10.77
C PRO A 116 -6.44 24.60 10.31
N LEU A 117 -5.52 24.92 11.23
CA LEU A 117 -4.26 25.59 10.90
C LEU A 117 -3.25 24.62 10.27
N ASP A 118 -3.37 23.32 10.54
CA ASP A 118 -2.44 22.28 10.07
C ASP A 118 -0.97 22.69 10.34
N LEU A 119 -0.66 23.03 11.60
CA LEU A 119 0.64 23.61 12.00
C LEU A 119 1.84 22.73 11.64
N GLN A 120 1.65 21.41 11.59
CA GLN A 120 2.68 20.43 11.22
C GLN A 120 2.64 20.05 9.73
N GLY A 121 1.68 20.58 8.96
CA GLY A 121 1.52 20.31 7.53
C GLY A 121 1.12 18.87 7.19
N LEU A 122 0.76 18.05 8.17
CA LEU A 122 0.47 16.63 8.01
C LEU A 122 -0.78 16.42 7.16
N ALA A 123 -1.82 17.24 7.36
CA ALA A 123 -3.06 17.12 6.59
C ALA A 123 -2.84 17.49 5.12
N LYS A 124 -2.04 18.53 4.84
CA LYS A 124 -1.63 18.89 3.46
C LYS A 124 -0.81 17.80 2.79
N ARG A 125 0.13 17.18 3.50
CA ARG A 125 0.92 16.04 2.98
C ARG A 125 0.04 14.83 2.68
N MET A 126 -0.85 14.47 3.60
CA MET A 126 -1.81 13.37 3.41
C MET A 126 -2.71 13.60 2.18
N LYS A 127 -3.18 14.84 1.97
CA LYS A 127 -3.96 15.20 0.76
C LYS A 127 -3.16 15.04 -0.54
N ARG A 128 -1.85 15.36 -0.52
CA ARG A 128 -0.98 15.18 -1.69
C ARG A 128 -0.86 13.70 -2.05
N ILE A 129 -0.58 12.86 -1.06
CA ILE A 129 -0.51 11.40 -1.23
C ILE A 129 -1.83 10.83 -1.74
N SER A 130 -2.96 11.26 -1.17
CA SER A 130 -4.28 10.81 -1.64
C SER A 130 -4.47 11.08 -3.14
N LYS A 131 -4.07 12.26 -3.63
CA LYS A 131 -4.14 12.58 -5.07
C LYS A 131 -3.21 11.70 -5.91
N THR A 132 -2.02 11.39 -5.41
CA THR A 132 -1.09 10.48 -6.07
C THR A 132 -1.71 9.08 -6.20
N ILE A 133 -2.36 8.59 -5.14
CA ILE A 133 -3.08 7.31 -5.15
C ILE A 133 -4.29 7.35 -6.11
N ASP A 134 -5.05 8.45 -6.13
CA ASP A 134 -6.18 8.61 -7.07
C ASP A 134 -5.71 8.53 -8.53
N GLN A 135 -4.61 9.21 -8.87
CA GLN A 135 -4.01 9.15 -10.19
C GLN A 135 -3.52 7.76 -10.59
N LEU A 136 -3.18 6.90 -9.61
CA LEU A 136 -2.81 5.51 -9.89
C LEU A 136 -4.03 4.69 -10.30
N PHE A 137 -5.15 4.84 -9.57
CA PHE A 137 -6.37 4.05 -9.79
C PHE A 137 -7.24 4.55 -10.95
N GLU A 138 -7.12 5.81 -11.33
CA GLU A 138 -7.83 6.39 -12.49
C GLU A 138 -7.17 6.09 -13.85
N ARG A 139 -6.05 5.35 -13.86
CA ARG A 139 -5.31 4.93 -15.08
C ARG A 139 -5.64 3.50 -15.49
#